data_AF-A0A2V8NJA7-F1
#
_entry.id   AF-A0A2V8NJA7-F1
#
_cell.length_a   1.000
_cell.length_b   1.000
_cell.length_c   1.000
_cell.angle_alpha   90.00
_cell.angle_beta   90.00
_cell.angle_gamma   90.00
#
_symmetry.space_group_name_H-M   'P 1'
#
loop_
_entity.id
_entity.type
_entity.pdbx_description
1 polymer ?
#
loop_
_entity_poly.entity_id
_entity_poly.type
_entity_poly.pdbx_seq_one_letter_code
_entity_poly.pdbx_strand_id
1 'polypeptide(L)'
;MKRLSPTINALLCVVASFTVFFMPIELSPEGFKALAITVGMVLFWIFSPIDHAVTGFIGCFLYWATGAVNFESAFSGFATDTPWFLLGAIIFGTMAAQTGFARRLAYSVMSKIGVSYARILLGIIVVDFLMTLIIPSGLARVVILASICIGIVDAFGVGPKSNISRARC
;
A
#
# COMPACT_ATOMS: atom_id res chain seq x y z
N MET A 1 16.47 7.72 -15.37
CA MET A 1 16.91 7.83 -13.96
C MET A 1 17.77 6.62 -13.63
N LYS A 2 19.08 6.81 -13.38
CA LYS A 2 19.98 5.70 -13.01
C LYS A 2 19.58 5.20 -11.62
N ARG A 3 19.22 3.91 -11.51
CA ARG A 3 18.88 3.25 -10.24
C ARG A 3 20.16 3.22 -9.39
N LEU A 4 20.29 4.12 -8.43
CA LEU A 4 21.37 4.10 -7.44
C LEU A 4 21.36 2.76 -6.69
N SER A 5 22.53 2.29 -6.25
CA SER A 5 22.60 1.04 -5.50
C SER A 5 21.81 1.16 -4.19
N PRO A 6 21.13 0.10 -3.73
CA PRO A 6 20.30 0.13 -2.52
C PRO A 6 21.07 0.61 -1.28
N THR A 7 22.39 0.36 -1.23
CA THR A 7 23.30 0.84 -0.20
C THR A 7 23.50 2.36 -0.19
N ILE A 8 23.61 3.01 -1.36
CA ILE A 8 23.77 4.47 -1.45
C ILE A 8 22.48 5.17 -1.02
N ASN A 9 21.34 4.62 -1.41
CA ASN A 9 20.04 5.14 -0.99
C ASN A 9 19.86 5.04 0.52
N ALA A 10 20.17 3.89 1.13
CA ALA A 10 20.12 3.72 2.58
C ALA A 10 21.04 4.72 3.30
N LEU A 11 22.24 4.94 2.79
CA LEU A 11 23.20 5.90 3.35
C LEU A 11 22.65 7.34 3.31
N LEU A 12 22.07 7.75 2.17
CA LEU A 12 21.46 9.08 2.01
C LEU A 12 20.27 9.28 2.96
N CYS A 13 19.46 8.23 3.18
CA CYS A 13 18.33 8.28 4.10
C CYS A 13 18.79 8.48 5.55
N VAL A 14 19.82 7.74 5.96
CA VAL A 14 20.41 7.85 7.31
C VAL A 14 21.02 9.22 7.51
N VAL A 15 21.78 9.73 6.53
CA VAL A 15 22.38 11.07 6.59
C VAL A 15 21.32 12.17 6.71
N ALA A 16 20.25 12.10 5.93
CA ALA A 16 19.15 13.08 6.02
C ALA A 16 18.36 12.99 7.33
N SER A 17 18.26 11.81 7.94
CA SER A 17 17.67 11.67 9.29
C SER A 17 18.56 12.31 10.36
N PHE A 18 19.89 12.17 10.21
CA PHE A 18 20.87 12.79 11.08
C PHE A 18 20.91 14.32 10.93
N THR A 19 20.69 14.89 9.74
CA THR A 19 20.65 16.35 9.57
C THR A 19 19.43 16.97 10.24
N VAL A 20 18.29 16.26 10.26
CA VAL A 20 17.12 16.68 11.06
C VAL A 20 17.43 16.62 12.55
N PHE A 21 18.27 15.67 12.99
CA PHE A 21 18.75 15.58 14.37
C PHE A 21 19.66 16.75 14.82
N PHE A 22 20.06 17.66 13.94
CA PHE A 22 20.82 18.87 14.34
C PHE A 22 20.09 20.19 14.04
N MET A 23 18.81 20.12 13.63
CA MET A 23 18.05 21.33 13.30
C MET A 23 17.57 22.03 14.59
N PRO A 24 17.81 23.34 14.76
CA PRO A 24 17.43 24.07 15.97
C PRO A 24 15.93 24.39 15.92
N ILE A 25 15.11 23.42 16.30
CA ILE A 25 13.66 23.58 16.43
C ILE A 25 13.32 23.46 17.92
N GLU A 26 12.51 24.38 18.43
CA GLU A 26 12.00 24.32 19.81
C GLU A 26 10.97 23.18 19.95
N LEU A 27 11.46 21.96 20.18
CA LEU A 27 10.66 20.78 20.51
C LEU A 27 11.16 20.15 21.81
N SER A 28 10.30 19.36 22.46
CA SER A 28 10.74 18.48 23.53
C SER A 28 11.81 17.50 23.00
N PRO A 29 12.78 17.08 23.83
CA PRO A 29 13.79 16.10 23.43
C PRO A 29 13.20 14.80 22.84
N GLU A 30 12.02 14.40 23.31
CA GLU A 30 11.25 13.26 22.82
C GLU A 30 10.67 13.51 21.43
N GLY A 31 10.05 14.68 21.21
CA GLY A 31 9.47 15.06 19.92
C GLY A 31 10.52 15.15 18.81
N PHE A 32 11.72 15.58 19.16
CA PHE A 32 12.83 15.65 18.22
C PHE A 32 13.34 14.26 17.79
N LYS A 33 13.47 13.32 18.74
CA LYS A 33 13.80 11.92 18.42
C LYS A 33 12.73 11.30 17.54
N ALA A 34 11.45 11.53 17.86
CA ALA A 34 10.34 11.01 17.08
C ALA A 34 10.35 11.56 15.64
N LEU A 35 10.61 12.87 15.47
CA LEU A 35 10.69 13.50 14.17
C LEU A 35 11.85 12.94 13.32
N ALA A 36 13.04 12.78 13.90
CA ALA A 36 14.20 12.23 13.21
C ALA A 36 13.93 10.79 12.71
N ILE A 37 13.31 9.96 13.55
CA ILE A 37 12.89 8.59 13.17
C ILE A 37 11.83 8.64 12.05
N THR A 38 10.83 9.52 12.17
CA THR A 38 9.76 9.67 11.16
C THR A 38 10.35 10.00 9.79
N VAL A 39 11.23 11.00 9.73
CA VAL A 39 11.88 11.42 8.48
C VAL A 39 12.68 10.26 7.89
N GLY A 40 13.43 9.53 8.72
CA GLY A 40 14.16 8.36 8.25
C GLY A 40 13.27 7.26 7.68
N MET A 41 12.15 6.97 8.34
CA MET A 41 11.16 6.01 7.82
C MET A 41 10.59 6.44 6.47
N VAL A 42 10.22 7.71 6.32
CA VAL A 42 9.68 8.26 5.06
C VAL A 42 10.70 8.11 3.93
N LEU A 43 11.97 8.42 4.19
CA LEU A 43 13.03 8.27 3.21
C LEU A 43 13.26 6.80 2.85
N PHE A 44 13.28 5.90 3.84
CA PHE A 44 13.36 4.46 3.57
C PHE A 44 12.17 3.97 2.73
N TRP A 45 10.95 4.48 2.94
CA TRP A 45 9.81 4.12 2.08
C TRP A 45 9.90 4.71 0.67
N ILE A 46 10.41 5.93 0.49
CA ILE A 46 10.58 6.55 -0.82
C ILE A 46 11.63 5.80 -1.65
N PHE A 47 12.77 5.49 -1.03
CA PHE A 47 13.89 4.86 -1.72
C PHE A 47 13.85 3.34 -1.72
N SER A 48 12.98 2.75 -0.90
CA SER A 48 12.74 1.30 -0.75
C SER A 48 14.02 0.46 -0.74
N PRO A 49 15.03 0.75 0.12
CA PRO A 49 16.25 -0.04 0.18
C PRO A 49 16.00 -1.44 0.76
N ILE A 50 14.95 -1.59 1.56
CA ILE A 50 14.46 -2.83 2.17
C ILE A 50 12.93 -2.87 2.07
N ASP A 51 12.32 -3.99 2.47
CA ASP A 51 10.87 -4.18 2.45
C ASP A 51 10.12 -3.12 3.30
N HIS A 52 8.95 -2.69 2.82
CA HIS A 52 8.15 -1.65 3.46
C HIS A 52 7.67 -2.04 4.86
N ALA A 53 7.30 -3.30 5.07
CA ALA A 53 6.85 -3.79 6.37
C ALA A 53 8.03 -3.84 7.35
N VAL A 54 9.19 -4.30 6.91
CA VAL A 54 10.42 -4.32 7.71
C VAL A 54 10.82 -2.91 8.14
N THR A 55 10.75 -1.93 7.22
CA THR A 55 10.98 -0.51 7.54
C THR A 55 10.04 -0.02 8.63
N GLY A 56 8.74 -0.37 8.55
CA GLY A 56 7.74 -0.03 9.56
C GLY A 56 8.08 -0.59 10.94
N PHE A 57 8.41 -1.88 11.02
CA PHE A 57 8.78 -2.53 12.28
C PHE A 57 10.05 -1.96 12.90
N ILE A 58 11.08 -1.67 12.09
CA ILE A 58 12.30 -1.00 12.55
C ILE A 58 11.96 0.38 13.12
N GLY A 59 11.07 1.13 12.45
CA GLY A 59 10.59 2.42 12.94
C GLY A 59 9.91 2.34 14.30
N CYS A 60 8.91 1.46 14.46
CA CYS A 60 8.25 1.19 15.75
C CYS A 60 9.24 0.80 16.85
N PHE A 61 10.21 -0.05 16.52
CA PHE A 61 11.27 -0.44 17.45
C PHE A 61 12.14 0.75 17.85
N LEU A 62 12.57 1.59 16.89
CA LEU A 62 13.41 2.77 17.16
C LEU A 62 12.70 3.82 18.01
N TYR A 63 11.40 4.02 17.82
CA TYR A 63 10.59 4.91 18.65
C TYR A 63 10.65 4.54 20.13
N TRP A 64 10.53 3.24 20.43
CA TRP A 64 10.64 2.74 21.79
C TRP A 64 12.11 2.70 22.28
N ALA A 65 13.03 2.17 21.48
CA ALA A 65 14.42 1.96 21.86
C ALA A 65 15.19 3.28 22.16
N THR A 66 14.82 4.38 21.49
CA THR A 66 15.41 5.71 21.74
C THR A 66 14.75 6.47 22.89
N GLY A 67 13.67 5.91 23.46
CA GLY A 67 12.83 6.56 24.46
C GLY A 67 12.12 7.80 23.90
N ALA A 68 11.73 7.78 22.62
CA ALA A 68 10.92 8.84 22.03
C ALA A 68 9.45 8.73 22.49
N VAL A 69 8.97 7.49 22.65
CA VAL A 69 7.64 7.16 23.18
C VAL A 69 7.67 5.83 23.94
N ASN A 70 6.64 5.57 24.76
CA ASN A 70 6.46 4.29 25.45
C ASN A 70 6.13 3.15 24.48
N PHE A 71 6.36 1.90 24.90
CA PHE A 71 6.12 0.71 24.09
C PHE A 71 4.66 0.62 23.59
N GLU A 72 3.70 0.88 24.47
CA GLU A 72 2.27 0.89 24.12
C GLU A 72 1.96 1.91 23.02
N SER A 73 2.52 3.10 23.10
CA SER A 73 2.33 4.15 22.09
C SER A 73 2.99 3.77 20.76
N ALA A 74 4.21 3.22 20.78
CA ALA A 74 4.95 2.83 19.58
C ALA A 74 4.26 1.74 18.76
N PHE A 75 3.56 0.81 19.43
CA PHE A 75 2.88 -0.34 18.79
C PHE A 75 1.35 -0.22 18.78
N SER A 76 0.79 0.88 19.28
CA SER A 76 -0.67 1.12 19.36
C SER A 76 -1.40 0.93 18.02
N GLY A 77 -0.75 1.24 16.90
CA GLY A 77 -1.31 1.06 15.56
C GLY A 77 -1.71 -0.38 15.24
N PHE A 78 -1.02 -1.39 15.79
CA PHE A 78 -1.34 -2.81 15.61
C PHE A 78 -2.56 -3.26 16.40
N ALA A 79 -2.94 -2.51 17.44
CA ALA A 79 -4.12 -2.76 18.25
C ALA A 79 -5.39 -2.12 17.65
N THR A 80 -5.27 -1.36 16.56
CA THR A 80 -6.44 -0.75 15.89
C THR A 80 -7.19 -1.76 15.03
N ASP A 81 -8.46 -1.50 14.75
CA ASP A 81 -9.30 -2.38 13.92
C ASP A 81 -8.89 -2.38 12.43
N THR A 82 -8.14 -1.38 11.99
CA THR A 82 -7.87 -1.15 10.56
C THR A 82 -7.03 -2.27 9.91
N PRO A 83 -5.89 -2.71 10.49
CA PRO A 83 -5.13 -3.84 9.96
C PRO A 83 -5.93 -5.14 9.94
N TRP A 84 -6.75 -5.40 10.96
CA TRP A 84 -7.58 -6.60 11.05
C TRP A 84 -8.71 -6.61 10.01
N PHE A 85 -9.33 -5.45 9.78
CA PHE A 85 -10.29 -5.27 8.68
C PHE A 85 -9.64 -5.55 7.32
N LEU A 86 -8.43 -5.02 7.08
CA LEU A 86 -7.69 -5.25 5.84
C LEU A 86 -7.32 -6.73 5.65
N LEU A 87 -6.88 -7.40 6.73
CA LEU A 87 -6.62 -8.83 6.72
C LEU A 87 -7.88 -9.62 6.31
N GLY A 88 -9.03 -9.31 6.91
CA GLY A 88 -10.31 -9.90 6.55
C GLY A 88 -10.64 -9.69 5.07
N ALA A 89 -10.53 -8.45 4.57
CA ALA A 89 -10.78 -8.12 3.18
C ALA A 89 -9.89 -8.92 2.20
N ILE A 90 -8.61 -9.10 2.53
CA ILE A 90 -7.68 -9.92 1.74
C ILE A 90 -8.10 -11.39 1.74
N ILE A 91 -8.45 -11.96 2.89
CA ILE A 91 -8.92 -13.34 3.00
C ILE A 91 -10.19 -13.54 2.16
N PHE A 92 -11.20 -12.68 2.32
CA PHE A 92 -12.42 -12.73 1.52
C PHE A 92 -12.14 -12.56 0.02
N GLY A 93 -11.25 -11.65 -0.36
CA GLY A 93 -10.84 -11.46 -1.75
C GLY A 93 -10.20 -12.71 -2.35
N THR A 94 -9.30 -13.38 -1.62
CA THR A 94 -8.67 -14.63 -2.08
C THR A 94 -9.67 -15.78 -2.18
N MET A 95 -10.59 -15.92 -1.23
CA MET A 95 -11.67 -16.92 -1.30
C MET A 95 -12.60 -16.67 -2.49
N ALA A 96 -12.99 -15.42 -2.74
CA ALA A 96 -13.83 -15.05 -3.88
C ALA A 96 -13.15 -15.32 -5.23
N ALA A 97 -11.82 -15.17 -5.29
CA ALA A 97 -11.02 -15.52 -6.46
C ALA A 97 -10.93 -17.05 -6.66
N GLN A 98 -10.65 -17.81 -5.60
CA GLN A 98 -10.51 -19.28 -5.66
C GLN A 98 -11.83 -20.00 -5.98
N THR A 99 -12.95 -19.55 -5.44
CA THR A 99 -14.27 -20.16 -5.66
C THR A 99 -14.84 -19.93 -7.07
N GLY A 100 -14.18 -19.11 -7.90
CA GLY A 100 -14.66 -18.75 -9.23
C GLY A 100 -15.90 -17.84 -9.21
N PHE A 101 -16.35 -17.39 -8.03
CA PHE A 101 -17.43 -16.43 -7.89
C PHE A 101 -17.10 -15.12 -8.59
N ALA A 102 -15.88 -14.60 -8.37
CA ALA A 102 -15.38 -13.42 -9.05
C ALA A 102 -15.39 -13.58 -10.58
N ARG A 103 -15.04 -14.78 -11.08
CA ARG A 103 -15.01 -15.10 -12.51
C ARG A 103 -16.42 -15.19 -13.13
N ARG A 104 -17.39 -15.77 -12.42
CA ARG A 104 -18.81 -15.81 -12.86
C ARG A 104 -19.42 -14.40 -12.91
N LEU A 105 -19.12 -13.57 -11.91
CA LEU A 105 -19.57 -12.18 -11.87
C LEU A 105 -18.95 -11.38 -13.02
N ALA A 106 -17.64 -11.51 -13.24
CA ALA A 106 -16.94 -10.87 -14.35
C ALA A 106 -17.57 -11.26 -15.71
N TYR A 107 -17.79 -12.55 -15.96
CA TYR A 107 -18.43 -12.99 -17.21
C TYR A 107 -19.86 -12.47 -17.37
N SER A 108 -20.64 -12.37 -16.28
CA SER A 108 -22.02 -11.84 -16.30
C SER A 108 -22.08 -10.34 -16.59
N VAL A 109 -21.07 -9.58 -16.16
CA VAL A 109 -20.94 -8.15 -16.47
C VAL A 109 -20.45 -7.97 -17.90
N MET A 110 -19.46 -8.76 -18.33
CA MET A 110 -18.91 -8.71 -19.68
C MET A 110 -19.94 -9.09 -20.76
N SER A 111 -20.82 -10.05 -20.48
CA SER A 111 -21.89 -10.44 -21.42
C SER A 111 -22.88 -9.30 -21.68
N LYS A 112 -23.02 -8.34 -20.75
CA LYS A 112 -23.91 -7.17 -20.89
C LYS A 112 -23.22 -5.95 -21.53
N ILE A 113 -21.93 -5.74 -21.29
CA ILE A 113 -21.20 -4.51 -21.70
C ILE A 113 -20.44 -4.70 -23.03
N GLY A 114 -20.03 -5.93 -23.35
CA GLY A 114 -19.20 -6.28 -24.50
C GLY A 114 -17.69 -6.20 -24.22
N VAL A 115 -16.88 -6.52 -25.24
CA VAL A 115 -15.45 -6.89 -25.12
C VAL A 115 -14.48 -5.73 -25.44
N SER A 116 -14.94 -4.48 -25.41
CA SER A 116 -14.11 -3.32 -25.78
C SER A 116 -13.30 -2.78 -24.58
N TYR A 117 -11.98 -2.63 -24.75
CA TYR A 117 -11.06 -2.11 -23.72
C TYR A 117 -11.53 -0.79 -23.10
N ALA A 118 -11.99 0.15 -23.93
CA ALA A 118 -12.47 1.46 -23.46
C ALA A 118 -13.68 1.34 -22.53
N ARG A 119 -14.59 0.38 -22.80
CA ARG A 119 -15.77 0.15 -21.96
C ARG A 119 -15.43 -0.49 -20.62
N ILE A 120 -14.44 -1.39 -20.62
CA ILE A 120 -13.97 -2.06 -19.39
C ILE A 120 -13.26 -1.05 -18.49
N LEU A 121 -12.37 -0.24 -19.05
CA LEU A 121 -11.66 0.79 -18.30
C LEU A 121 -12.64 1.81 -17.70
N LEU A 122 -13.60 2.29 -18.51
CA LEU A 122 -14.66 3.19 -18.04
C LEU A 122 -15.51 2.53 -16.95
N GLY A 123 -15.84 1.25 -17.09
CA GLY A 123 -16.55 0.48 -16.07
C GLY A 123 -15.77 0.40 -14.75
N ILE A 124 -14.46 0.14 -14.79
CA ILE A 124 -13.62 0.10 -13.59
C ILE A 124 -13.57 1.48 -12.91
N ILE A 125 -13.42 2.57 -13.67
CA ILE A 125 -13.40 3.93 -13.13
C ILE A 125 -14.74 4.27 -12.47
N VAL A 126 -15.86 3.95 -13.11
CA VAL A 126 -17.20 4.21 -12.54
C VAL A 126 -17.43 3.39 -11.28
N VAL A 127 -17.03 2.12 -11.27
CA VAL A 127 -17.13 1.26 -10.07
C VAL A 127 -16.27 1.82 -8.95
N ASP A 128 -15.03 2.20 -9.21
CA ASP A 128 -14.14 2.79 -8.20
C ASP A 128 -14.69 4.11 -7.64
N PHE A 129 -15.25 4.97 -8.50
CA PHE A 129 -15.91 6.20 -8.08
C PHE A 129 -17.12 5.91 -7.19
N LEU A 130 -17.96 4.93 -7.56
CA LEU A 130 -19.11 4.53 -6.74
C LEU A 130 -18.68 3.90 -5.40
N MET A 131 -17.60 3.12 -5.40
CA MET A 131 -17.03 2.56 -4.18
C MET A 131 -16.48 3.64 -3.25
N THR A 132 -16.03 4.80 -3.78
CA THR A 132 -15.58 5.95 -2.97
C THR A 132 -16.66 6.42 -2.00
N LEU A 133 -17.93 6.33 -2.39
CA LEU A 133 -19.06 6.78 -1.56
C LEU A 133 -19.39 5.81 -0.41
N ILE A 134 -19.01 4.54 -0.56
CA ILE A 134 -19.37 3.47 0.39
C ILE A 134 -18.16 3.11 1.27
N ILE A 135 -16.97 3.06 0.69
CA ILE A 135 -15.73 2.66 1.36
C ILE A 135 -14.82 3.88 1.54
N PRO A 136 -14.69 4.42 2.76
CA PRO A 136 -13.81 5.55 3.03
C PRO A 136 -12.32 5.17 3.03
N SER A 137 -11.98 3.89 3.18
CA SER A 137 -10.59 3.41 3.19
C SER A 137 -10.05 3.21 1.76
N GLY A 138 -9.06 4.03 1.38
CA GLY A 138 -8.39 3.93 0.08
C GLY A 138 -7.71 2.58 -0.15
N LEU A 139 -7.04 2.02 0.86
CA LEU A 139 -6.38 0.71 0.75
C LEU A 139 -7.38 -0.42 0.50
N ALA A 140 -8.53 -0.40 1.19
CA ALA A 140 -9.57 -1.40 0.99
C ALA A 140 -10.13 -1.36 -0.44
N ARG A 141 -10.34 -0.15 -1.00
CA ARG A 141 -10.76 0.02 -2.40
C ARG A 141 -9.74 -0.55 -3.37
N VAL A 142 -8.46 -0.25 -3.20
CA VAL A 142 -7.39 -0.74 -4.07
C VAL A 142 -7.34 -2.28 -4.07
N VAL A 143 -7.46 -2.93 -2.90
CA VAL A 143 -7.46 -4.41 -2.81
C VAL A 143 -8.67 -5.02 -3.52
N ILE A 144 -9.86 -4.43 -3.36
CA ILE A 144 -11.08 -4.92 -4.01
C ILE A 144 -10.98 -4.73 -5.54
N LEU A 145 -10.55 -3.55 -5.99
CA LEU A 145 -10.38 -3.24 -7.41
C LEU A 145 -9.33 -4.14 -8.06
N ALA A 146 -8.20 -4.36 -7.38
CA ALA A 146 -7.15 -5.27 -7.84
C ALA A 146 -7.69 -6.70 -8.02
N SER A 147 -8.51 -7.19 -7.09
CA SER A 147 -9.14 -8.51 -7.17
C SER A 147 -10.10 -8.62 -8.37
N ILE A 148 -10.88 -7.57 -8.63
CA ILE A 148 -11.76 -7.48 -9.80
C ILE A 148 -10.95 -7.46 -11.10
N CYS A 149 -9.89 -6.65 -11.17
CA CYS A 149 -9.00 -6.55 -12.32
C CYS A 149 -8.32 -7.90 -12.63
N ILE A 150 -7.86 -8.63 -11.61
CA ILE A 150 -7.31 -9.99 -11.78
C ILE A 150 -8.37 -10.92 -12.39
N GLY A 151 -9.60 -10.91 -11.85
CA GLY A 151 -10.70 -11.71 -12.39
C GLY A 151 -11.04 -11.39 -13.85
N ILE A 152 -10.95 -10.12 -14.25
CA ILE A 152 -11.13 -9.69 -15.64
C ILE A 152 -9.98 -10.22 -16.51
N VAL A 153 -8.73 -10.00 -16.11
CA VAL A 153 -7.55 -10.47 -16.86
C VAL A 153 -7.59 -11.99 -17.07
N ASP A 154 -7.93 -12.74 -16.03
CA ASP A 154 -8.08 -14.20 -16.09
C ASP A 154 -9.22 -14.63 -17.02
N ALA A 155 -10.33 -13.89 -17.03
CA ALA A 155 -11.47 -14.14 -17.91
C ALA A 155 -11.13 -13.93 -19.40
N PHE A 156 -10.23 -12.98 -19.70
CA PHE A 156 -9.75 -12.66 -21.04
C PHE A 156 -8.61 -13.56 -21.54
N GLY A 157 -7.94 -14.31 -20.66
CA GLY A 157 -6.83 -15.19 -21.04
C GLY A 157 -5.63 -14.45 -21.66
N VAL A 158 -5.50 -13.15 -21.40
CA VAL A 158 -4.44 -12.32 -21.98
C VAL A 158 -3.13 -12.52 -21.21
N GLY A 159 -2.08 -12.92 -21.93
CA GLY A 159 -0.74 -13.07 -21.35
C GLY A 159 -0.16 -11.76 -20.79
N PRO A 160 0.93 -11.82 -19.98
CA PRO A 160 1.45 -10.72 -19.15
C PRO A 160 1.90 -9.42 -19.85
N LYS A 161 1.67 -9.26 -21.16
CA LYS A 161 2.18 -8.16 -21.99
C LYS A 161 1.13 -7.48 -22.90
N SER A 162 -0.16 -7.78 -22.74
CA SER A 162 -1.20 -7.08 -23.52
C SER A 162 -1.47 -5.68 -22.94
N ASN A 163 -2.04 -4.75 -23.73
CA ASN A 163 -2.45 -3.44 -23.22
C ASN A 163 -3.48 -3.52 -22.08
N ILE A 164 -4.12 -4.67 -21.90
CA ILE A 164 -5.08 -4.97 -20.85
C ILE A 164 -4.37 -5.37 -19.54
N SER A 165 -3.18 -5.99 -19.61
CA SER A 165 -2.39 -6.41 -18.44
C SER A 165 -1.43 -5.34 -17.91
N ARG A 166 -1.23 -4.23 -18.64
CA ARG A 166 -0.32 -3.13 -18.23
C ARG A 166 -0.89 -2.22 -17.14
N ALA A 167 -2.16 -2.35 -16.77
CA ALA A 167 -2.78 -1.57 -15.68
C ALA A 167 -2.33 -2.01 -14.27
N ARG A 168 -1.22 -2.76 -14.16
CA ARG A 168 -0.66 -3.27 -12.90
C ARG A 168 0.34 -2.30 -12.25
N CYS A 169 0.13 -0.99 -12.39
CA CYS A 169 0.93 0.02 -11.73
C CYS A 169 0.09 0.73 -10.67
#